data_AF-A0A7Z8VG73-F1
#
_entry.id   AF-A0A7Z8VG73-F1
#
_cell.length_a   1.000
_cell.length_b   1.000
_cell.length_c   1.000
_cell.angle_alpha   90.00
_cell.angle_beta   90.00
_cell.angle_gamma   90.00
#
_symmetry.space_group_name_H-M   'P 1'
#
loop_
_entity.id
_entity.type
_entity.pdbx_description
1 polymer ?
#
loop_
_entity_poly.entity_id
_entity_poly.type
_entity_poly.pdbx_seq_one_letter_code
_entity_poly.pdbx_strand_id
1 'polypeptide(L)' 'MSASQTKIGEIVSVSGNVISVQLSDSIKSNMPIIDGVVYHIGQIGTFLKVPLGYANLYGIVTQIGAAAIPEKLKE' A
#
# COMPACT_ATOMS: atom_id res chain seq x y z
N MET A 1 13.09 10.91 11.62
CA MET A 1 12.04 9.93 11.29
C MET A 1 12.67 8.84 10.45
N SER A 2 12.84 7.63 10.99
CA SER A 2 13.36 6.51 10.19
C SER A 2 12.24 6.03 9.26
N ALA A 3 12.52 5.91 7.95
CA ALA A 3 11.55 5.49 6.94
C ALA A 3 10.91 4.11 7.22
N SER A 4 11.49 3.34 8.15
CA SER A 4 11.00 2.04 8.60
C SER A 4 9.60 2.08 9.22
N GLN A 5 9.20 3.18 9.88
CA GLN A 5 7.92 3.25 10.59
C GLN A 5 6.68 3.43 9.69
N THR A 6 6.84 3.91 8.45
CA THR A 6 5.72 4.18 7.53
C THR A 6 5.61 3.17 6.39
N LYS A 7 6.38 2.08 6.42
CA LYS A 7 6.23 0.99 5.44
C LYS A 7 4.98 0.17 5.81
N ILE A 8 3.98 0.19 4.94
CA ILE A 8 2.70 -0.49 5.20
C ILE A 8 2.55 -1.84 4.47
N GLY A 9 3.42 -2.13 3.50
CA GLY A 9 3.27 -3.32 2.66
C GLY A 9 4.36 -3.48 1.61
N GLU A 10 4.16 -4.46 0.74
CA GLU A 10 5.05 -4.81 -0.37
C GLU A 10 4.27 -4.92 -1.68
N ILE A 11 4.92 -4.60 -2.78
CA ILE A 11 4.33 -4.69 -4.12
C ILE A 11 4.42 -6.14 -4.56
N VAL A 12 3.27 -6.78 -4.79
CA VAL A 12 3.19 -8.18 -5.24
C VAL A 12 3.09 -8.30 -6.76
N SER A 13 2.57 -7.26 -7.44
CA SER A 13 2.57 -7.23 -8.89
C SER A 13 2.50 -5.80 -9.44
N VAL A 14 2.98 -5.65 -10.67
CA VAL A 14 2.91 -4.41 -11.45
C VAL A 14 2.36 -4.76 -12.83
N SER A 15 1.30 -4.07 -13.25
CA SER A 15 0.68 -4.18 -14.57
C SER A 15 0.44 -2.78 -15.14
N GLY A 16 1.34 -2.33 -16.02
CA GLY A 16 1.27 -0.98 -16.58
C GLY A 16 1.34 0.10 -15.50
N ASN A 17 0.26 0.87 -15.35
CA ASN A 17 0.12 1.90 -14.31
C ASN A 17 -0.62 1.42 -13.04
N VAL A 18 -0.98 0.14 -12.97
CA VAL A 18 -1.66 -0.47 -11.82
C VAL A 18 -0.66 -1.31 -11.03
N ILE A 19 -0.64 -1.09 -9.71
CA ILE A 19 0.18 -1.87 -8.77
C ILE A 19 -0.74 -2.56 -7.77
N SER A 20 -0.46 -3.83 -7.50
CA SER A 20 -1.10 -4.55 -6.39
C SER A 20 -0.14 -4.56 -5.21
N VAL A 21 -0.61 -4.06 -4.07
CA VAL A 21 0.16 -3.99 -2.83
C VAL A 21 -0.47 -4.91 -1.80
N GLN A 22 0.34 -5.80 -1.24
CA GLN A 22 -0.04 -6.60 -0.09
C GLN A 22 0.36 -5.85 1.18
N LEU A 23 -0.60 -5.62 2.07
CA LEU A 23 -0.34 -5.04 3.38
C LEU A 23 0.49 -6.03 4.22
N SER A 24 1.45 -5.50 4.98
CA SER A 24 2.28 -6.32 5.87
C SER A 24 1.45 -6.83 7.05
N ASP A 25 1.67 -8.07 7.46
CA ASP A 25 1.04 -8.66 8.66
C ASP A 25 1.40 -7.93 9.97
N SER A 26 2.45 -7.10 9.93
CA SER A 26 2.80 -6.20 11.04
C SER A 26 1.75 -5.10 11.28
N ILE A 27 0.98 -4.74 10.24
CA ILE A 27 -0.11 -3.78 10.31
C ILE A 27 -1.35 -4.53 10.81
N LYS A 28 -1.61 -4.45 12.12
CA LYS A 28 -2.77 -5.10 12.75
C LYS A 28 -4.12 -4.46 12.41
N SER A 29 -4.10 -3.24 11.86
CA SER A 29 -5.32 -2.46 11.57
C SER A 29 -5.08 -1.51 10.41
N ASN A 30 -6.12 -1.27 9.62
CA ASN A 30 -6.16 -0.25 8.56
C ASN A 30 -6.12 1.20 9.11
N MET A 31 -6.07 1.36 10.44
CA MET A 31 -5.95 2.65 11.13
C MET A 31 -4.80 2.65 12.14
N PRO A 32 -3.53 2.56 11.70
CA PRO A 32 -2.39 2.69 12.61
C PRO A 32 -2.30 4.10 13.18
N ILE A 33 -1.89 4.18 14.45
CA ILE A 33 -1.60 5.43 15.14
C ILE A 33 -0.09 5.63 15.10
N ILE A 34 0.37 6.69 14.44
CA ILE A 34 1.78 7.05 14.33
C ILE A 34 1.92 8.47 14.88
N ASP A 35 2.74 8.64 15.92
CA ASP A 35 2.97 9.93 16.59
C ASP A 35 1.67 10.65 17.01
N GLY A 36 0.67 9.89 17.47
CA GLY A 36 -0.63 10.43 17.89
C GLY A 36 -1.59 10.79 16.75
N VAL A 37 -1.18 10.56 15.49
CA VAL A 37 -2.02 10.77 14.31
C VAL A 37 -2.54 9.42 13.79
N VAL A 38 -3.85 9.36 13.53
CA VAL A 38 -4.50 8.19 12.94
C VAL A 38 -4.38 8.28 11.42
N TYR A 39 -3.72 7.29 10.81
CA TYR A 39 -3.60 7.19 9.36
C TYR A 39 -4.60 6.17 8.82
N HIS A 40 -5.36 6.54 7.79
CA HIS A 40 -6.27 5.62 7.12
C HIS A 40 -5.55 4.97 5.93
N ILE A 41 -5.23 3.69 6.05
CA ILE A 41 -4.52 2.92 5.03
C ILE A 41 -5.40 1.77 4.51
N GLY A 42 -5.16 1.34 3.28
CA GLY A 42 -5.91 0.22 2.69
C GLY A 42 -7.39 0.52 2.44
N GLN A 43 -7.75 1.78 2.20
CA GLN A 43 -9.09 2.22 1.80
C GLN A 43 -9.06 2.89 0.43
N ILE A 44 -10.18 2.85 -0.29
CA ILE A 44 -10.31 3.54 -1.58
C ILE A 44 -10.15 5.04 -1.36
N GLY A 45 -9.34 5.68 -2.20
CA GLY A 45 -9.02 7.11 -2.10
C GLY A 45 -7.81 7.43 -1.21
N THR A 46 -7.24 6.45 -0.51
CA THR A 46 -5.97 6.63 0.21
C THR A 46 -4.83 6.92 -0.78
N PHE A 47 -3.93 7.84 -0.41
CA PHE A 47 -2.69 8.10 -1.13
C PHE A 47 -1.55 7.21 -0.64
N LEU A 48 -0.81 6.65 -1.59
CA LEU A 48 0.35 5.80 -1.35
C LEU A 48 1.58 6.42 -1.98
N LYS A 49 2.68 6.41 -1.21
CA LYS A 49 4.02 6.74 -1.70
C LYS A 49 4.78 5.45 -1.97
N VAL A 50 5.31 5.32 -3.17
CA VAL A 50 6.13 4.19 -3.61
C VAL A 50 7.54 4.67 -3.94
N PRO A 51 8.54 4.37 -3.08
CA PRO A 51 9.92 4.70 -3.39
C PRO A 51 10.47 3.76 -4.47
N LEU A 52 10.97 4.32 -5.58
CA LEU A 52 11.56 3.58 -6.70
C LEU A 52 12.91 4.19 -7.08
N GLY A 53 14.00 3.63 -6.53
CA GLY A 53 15.35 4.13 -6.75
C GLY A 53 15.48 5.60 -6.32
N TYR A 54 15.67 6.49 -7.30
CA TYR A 54 15.78 7.94 -7.09
C TYR A 54 14.45 8.70 -7.26
N ALA A 55 13.36 8.01 -7.56
CA ALA A 55 12.03 8.60 -7.74
C ALA A 55 11.09 8.21 -6.60
N ASN A 56 10.15 9.09 -6.29
CA ASN A 56 9.00 8.78 -5.46
C ASN A 56 7.76 8.82 -6.35
N LEU A 57 7.14 7.66 -6.54
CA LEU A 57 5.85 7.57 -7.23
C LEU A 57 4.73 7.75 -6.21
N TYR A 58 3.64 8.35 -6.66
CA TYR A 58 2.45 8.54 -5.86
C TYR A 58 1.27 7.91 -6.58
N GLY A 59 0.52 7.10 -5.85
CA GLY A 59 -0.66 6.42 -6.36
C GLY A 59 -1.86 6.69 -5.46
N ILE A 60 -3.03 6.48 -6.02
CA ILE A 60 -4.28 6.45 -5.29
C ILE A 60 -4.81 5.02 -5.27
N VAL A 61 -5.32 4.58 -4.12
CA VAL A 61 -5.95 3.27 -3.99
C VAL A 61 -7.32 3.32 -4.69
N THR A 62 -7.48 2.53 -5.73
CA THR A 62 -8.75 2.41 -6.48
C THR A 62 -9.54 1.17 -6.12
N GLN A 63 -8.89 0.12 -5.58
CA GLN A 63 -9.48 -1.19 -5.27
C GLN A 63 -8.83 -1.81 -4.03
N ILE A 64 -9.56 -2.66 -3.30
CA ILE A 64 -9.09 -3.35 -2.08
C ILE A 64 -9.59 -4.80 -2.04
N GLY A 65 -8.97 -5.64 -1.20
CA GLY A 65 -9.40 -7.03 -0.96
C GLY A 65 -9.24 -7.94 -2.19
N ALA A 66 -10.18 -8.86 -2.40
CA ALA A 66 -10.15 -9.83 -3.50
C ALA A 66 -10.12 -9.17 -4.89
N ALA A 67 -10.66 -7.96 -5.03
CA ALA A 67 -10.63 -7.20 -6.27
C ALA A 67 -9.21 -6.74 -6.64
N ALA A 68 -8.34 -6.52 -5.66
CA ALA A 68 -6.96 -6.05 -5.86
C ALA A 68 -5.95 -7.19 -6.10
N ILE A 69 -6.39 -8.45 -6.04
CA ILE A 69 -5.53 -9.62 -6.31
C ILE A 69 -5.13 -9.62 -7.79
N PRO A 70 -3.83 -9.70 -8.10
CA PRO A 70 -3.35 -9.76 -9.47
C PRO A 70 -4.00 -10.93 -10.23
N GLU A 71 -4.38 -10.72 -11.48
CA GLU A 71 -5.00 -11.78 -12.29
C GLU A 71 -4.10 -13.03 -12.41
N LYS A 72 -2.77 -12.83 -12.40
CA LYS A 72 -1.78 -13.92 -12.41
C LYS A 72 -1.78 -14.82 -11.17
N LEU A 73 -2.47 -14.43 -10.09
CA LEU A 73 -2.54 -15.16 -8.82
C LEU A 73 -3.97 -15.63 -8.49
N LYS A 74 -4.92 -15.54 -9.44
CA LYS A 74 -6.33 -15.95 -9.24
C LYS A 74 -6.61 -17.43 -9.53
N GLU A 75 -5.58 -18.24 -9.79
CA GLU A 75 -5.68 -19.70 -10.02
C GLU A 75 -5.14 -20.52 -8.85
#